data_AF-A0A7I7QQ98-F1
#
_entry.id   AF-A0A7I7QQ98-F1
#
_cell.length_a   1.000
_cell.length_b   1.000
_cell.length_c   1.000
_cell.angle_alpha   90.00
_cell.angle_beta   90.00
_cell.angle_gamma   90.00
#
_symmetry.space_group_name_H-M   'P 1'
#
loop_
_entity.id
_entity.type
_entity.pdbx_description
1 polymer ?
#
loop_
_entity_poly.entity_id
_entity_poly.type
_entity_poly.pdbx_seq_one_letter_code
_entity_poly.pdbx_strand_id
1 'polypeptide(L)'
;MPTPRSPGPSLRIGVVVAMTLAGCSTDGVDLDRQRTERSVTQGFADVLEPTVFDCPAVPDARNAPVGQIASSDGRTWTTPADVRFGDGPRLDDLYNECTGVRPAGPSDVDVAALPITEVDADGDVITGYLFGDNYFELFVNGTLVGVDPVPYTPFNSTIVRFRAKRPISYAVKLVDWEENAGLGTERLGADPWHAGDAGFVASFSDGTVTNDSWRAQTFSIAPLSDPADVVERGNVHDSSAAGPSGCADRCFALHYPVPTGWDAAAFDDSDWPTARLYSEAQVGVSYSAYQNFRGQFVGAGAQFIWTSNLVKDNVVLARTTSP
;
A
#
# COMPACT_ATOMS: atom_id res chain seq x y z
N MET A 1 53.12 -38.16 53.04
CA MET A 1 53.24 -37.11 54.07
C MET A 1 53.66 -35.81 53.40
N PRO A 2 52.77 -34.81 53.37
CA PRO A 2 53.22 -33.42 53.27
C PRO A 2 52.60 -32.52 54.34
N THR A 3 53.41 -31.60 54.81
CA THR A 3 53.19 -30.52 55.79
C THR A 3 52.17 -29.45 55.35
N PRO A 4 51.54 -28.72 56.30
CA PRO A 4 50.54 -27.68 56.00
C PRO A 4 51.18 -26.31 55.66
N ARG A 5 50.56 -25.56 54.75
CA ARG A 5 50.80 -24.11 54.55
C ARG A 5 49.63 -23.31 55.12
N SER A 6 49.97 -22.21 55.78
CA SER A 6 49.09 -21.24 56.45
C SER A 6 48.22 -20.45 55.46
N PRO A 7 46.97 -20.07 55.81
CA PRO A 7 46.14 -19.17 54.99
C PRO A 7 46.41 -17.69 55.31
N GLY A 8 46.42 -16.86 54.25
CA GLY A 8 46.49 -15.39 54.32
C GLY A 8 45.12 -14.72 54.56
N PRO A 9 45.09 -13.39 54.79
CA PRO A 9 43.95 -12.70 55.39
C PRO A 9 42.80 -12.45 54.42
N SER A 10 41.58 -12.56 54.96
CA SER A 10 40.30 -12.34 54.30
C SER A 10 39.91 -10.86 54.28
N LEU A 11 39.70 -10.32 53.08
CA LEU A 11 39.20 -8.96 52.85
C LEU A 11 37.67 -8.96 52.99
N ARG A 12 37.14 -8.23 53.99
CA ARG A 12 35.70 -7.98 54.16
C ARG A 12 35.30 -6.75 53.35
N ILE A 13 34.51 -6.92 52.30
CA ILE A 13 33.85 -5.83 51.58
C ILE A 13 32.48 -5.62 52.23
N GLY A 14 32.29 -4.46 52.86
CA GLY A 14 31.00 -3.99 53.34
C GLY A 14 30.17 -3.46 52.18
N VAL A 15 28.98 -4.02 51.96
CA VAL A 15 28.00 -3.51 51.02
C VAL A 15 27.24 -2.37 51.70
N VAL A 16 27.43 -1.15 51.20
CA VAL A 16 26.61 0.01 51.53
C VAL A 16 25.36 -0.05 50.66
N VAL A 17 24.20 -0.27 51.27
CA VAL A 17 22.90 -0.19 50.60
C VAL A 17 22.49 1.28 50.54
N ALA A 18 22.59 1.89 49.36
CA ALA A 18 22.01 3.19 49.08
C ALA A 18 20.52 3.02 48.73
N MET A 19 19.63 3.42 49.64
CA MET A 19 18.20 3.57 49.36
C MET A 19 18.00 4.87 48.57
N THR A 20 17.72 4.77 47.27
CA THR A 20 17.22 5.88 46.47
C THR A 20 15.73 6.04 46.69
N LEU A 21 15.33 7.18 47.26
CA LEU A 21 13.94 7.65 47.32
C LEU A 21 13.43 7.89 45.89
N ALA A 22 12.38 7.17 45.50
CA ALA A 22 11.63 7.44 44.28
C ALA A 22 10.89 8.77 44.43
N GLY A 23 11.40 9.82 43.78
CA GLY A 23 10.64 11.04 43.56
C GLY A 23 9.63 10.78 42.44
N CYS A 24 8.35 10.99 42.71
CA CYS A 24 7.33 11.09 41.66
C CYS A 24 7.63 12.33 40.82
N SER A 25 8.28 12.13 39.67
CA SER A 25 8.24 13.11 38.59
C SER A 25 6.88 12.93 37.92
N THR A 26 6.01 13.92 38.05
CA THR A 26 4.86 14.06 37.14
C THR A 26 5.42 14.51 35.81
N ASP A 27 5.97 13.57 35.06
CA ASP A 27 6.28 13.80 33.65
C ASP A 27 4.93 14.02 32.98
N GLY A 28 4.66 15.28 32.67
CA GLY A 28 3.55 15.64 31.81
C GLY A 28 3.67 14.78 30.56
N VAL A 29 2.60 14.06 30.26
CA VAL A 29 2.46 13.38 28.98
C VAL A 29 2.59 14.48 27.93
N ASP A 30 3.74 14.55 27.28
CA ASP A 30 3.92 15.40 26.12
C ASP A 30 3.00 14.81 25.05
N LEU A 31 1.83 15.42 24.90
CA LEU A 31 0.83 15.07 23.89
C LEU A 31 1.24 15.60 22.51
N ASP A 32 2.53 15.75 22.25
CA ASP A 32 3.07 15.80 20.90
C ASP A 32 2.92 14.39 20.31
N ARG A 33 1.67 14.10 19.89
CA ARG A 33 1.34 13.00 18.97
C ARG A 33 2.44 12.98 17.91
N GLN A 34 3.15 11.86 17.80
CA GLN A 34 4.16 11.60 16.77
C GLN A 34 3.72 12.23 15.45
N ARG A 35 4.25 13.41 15.14
CA ARG A 35 4.10 14.01 13.83
C ARG A 35 4.81 13.02 12.91
N THR A 36 4.10 12.34 12.02
CA THR A 36 4.75 11.58 10.95
C THR A 36 5.66 12.55 10.21
N GLU A 37 6.97 12.41 10.39
CA GLU A 37 7.94 13.27 9.72
C GLU A 37 7.82 13.06 8.22
N ARG A 38 7.29 14.06 7.52
CA ARG A 38 7.24 14.07 6.06
C ARG A 38 8.65 14.26 5.51
N SER A 39 9.00 13.47 4.51
CA SER A 39 10.19 13.70 3.69
C SER A 39 9.80 14.36 2.37
N VAL A 40 10.64 15.27 1.88
CA VAL A 40 10.42 15.97 0.60
C VAL A 40 11.52 15.58 -0.37
N THR A 41 11.11 15.13 -1.56
CA THR A 41 12.00 14.92 -2.72
C THR A 41 11.59 15.85 -3.85
N GLN A 42 12.49 16.08 -4.81
CA GLN A 42 12.21 16.90 -6.00
C GLN A 42 12.95 16.34 -7.21
N GLY A 43 12.25 16.25 -8.34
CA GLY A 43 12.84 15.78 -9.59
C GLY A 43 12.91 14.26 -9.70
N PHE A 44 13.62 13.80 -10.73
CA PHE A 44 13.75 12.38 -11.02
C PHE A 44 14.50 11.60 -9.94
N ALA A 45 14.02 10.39 -9.68
CA ALA A 45 14.77 9.36 -8.98
C ALA A 45 15.87 8.77 -9.87
N ASP A 46 16.91 8.23 -9.24
CA ASP A 46 17.87 7.36 -9.91
C ASP A 46 17.17 6.05 -10.25
N VAL A 47 16.93 5.80 -11.53
CA VAL A 47 16.28 4.57 -12.01
C VAL A 47 17.23 3.39 -11.79
N LEU A 48 16.78 2.42 -10.98
CA LEU A 48 17.54 1.19 -10.68
C LEU A 48 17.14 0.06 -11.63
N GLU A 49 15.85 -0.04 -11.92
CA GLU A 49 15.27 -1.01 -12.85
C GLU A 49 14.33 -0.24 -13.80
N PRO A 50 14.68 -0.08 -15.09
CA PRO A 50 13.83 0.60 -16.07
C PRO A 50 12.45 -0.02 -16.22
N THR A 51 12.33 -1.34 -16.02
CA THR A 51 11.01 -1.95 -15.88
C THR A 51 11.05 -3.27 -15.10
N VAL A 52 10.20 -3.39 -14.08
CA VAL A 52 10.05 -4.64 -13.31
C VAL A 52 9.12 -5.65 -13.99
N PHE A 53 8.47 -5.27 -15.09
CA PHE A 53 7.42 -6.06 -15.72
C PHE A 53 7.55 -6.05 -17.25
N ASP A 54 7.49 -7.23 -17.85
CA ASP A 54 7.50 -7.40 -19.29
C ASP A 54 6.20 -8.07 -19.75
N CYS A 55 5.57 -7.48 -20.76
CA CYS A 55 4.31 -7.93 -21.35
C CYS A 55 4.44 -7.96 -22.88
N PRO A 56 5.20 -8.92 -23.44
CA PRO A 56 5.49 -8.94 -24.87
C PRO A 56 4.23 -9.16 -25.74
N ALA A 57 3.13 -9.63 -25.15
CA ALA A 57 1.85 -9.79 -25.81
C ALA A 57 1.11 -8.47 -26.09
N VAL A 58 1.50 -7.37 -25.43
CA VAL A 58 0.86 -6.06 -25.57
C VAL A 58 1.92 -5.02 -26.00
N PRO A 59 1.94 -4.60 -27.28
CA PRO A 59 2.97 -3.73 -27.82
C PRO A 59 3.10 -2.36 -27.12
N ASP A 60 2.01 -1.86 -26.55
CA ASP A 60 1.94 -0.55 -25.88
C ASP A 60 1.96 -0.67 -24.34
N ALA A 61 2.35 -1.84 -23.80
CA ALA A 61 2.58 -2.00 -22.37
C ALA A 61 3.66 -1.01 -21.92
N ARG A 62 3.38 -0.30 -20.83
CA ARG A 62 4.25 0.79 -20.35
C ARG A 62 5.29 0.23 -19.40
N ASN A 63 6.47 0.86 -19.42
CA ASN A 63 7.52 0.55 -18.47
C ASN A 63 7.03 0.87 -17.06
N ALA A 64 7.17 -0.11 -16.15
CA ALA A 64 6.99 0.06 -14.72
C ALA A 64 8.36 0.21 -14.03
N PRO A 65 8.98 1.40 -14.04
CA PRO A 65 10.31 1.59 -13.47
C PRO A 65 10.27 1.50 -11.94
N VAL A 66 11.41 1.14 -11.37
CA VAL A 66 11.71 1.29 -9.94
C VAL A 66 13.00 2.09 -9.78
N GLY A 67 12.95 3.10 -8.93
CA GLY A 67 14.07 3.99 -8.67
C GLY A 67 14.31 4.27 -7.19
N GLN A 68 15.35 5.05 -6.91
CA GLN A 68 15.62 5.58 -5.59
C GLN A 68 15.92 7.08 -5.64
N ILE A 69 15.47 7.80 -4.62
CA ILE A 69 15.72 9.24 -4.49
C ILE A 69 16.05 9.61 -3.05
N ALA A 70 17.02 10.50 -2.87
CA ALA A 70 17.35 11.06 -1.57
C ALA A 70 16.43 12.25 -1.26
N SER A 71 15.81 12.26 -0.10
CA SER A 71 15.02 13.39 0.39
C SER A 71 15.88 14.43 1.08
N SER A 72 15.34 15.64 1.22
CA SER A 72 16.01 16.80 1.84
C SER A 72 16.43 16.59 3.30
N ASP A 73 15.85 15.62 4.00
CA ASP A 73 16.18 15.19 5.37
C ASP A 73 17.23 14.07 5.42
N GLY A 74 17.79 13.65 4.27
CA GLY A 74 18.83 12.64 4.16
C GLY A 74 18.33 11.18 4.14
N ARG A 75 17.01 10.94 4.13
CA ARG A 75 16.44 9.60 3.91
C ARG A 75 16.48 9.22 2.43
N THR A 76 16.36 7.92 2.14
CA THR A 76 16.26 7.39 0.78
C THR A 76 14.91 6.71 0.61
N TRP A 77 14.24 7.00 -0.50
CA TRP A 77 12.92 6.49 -0.83
C TRP A 77 12.97 5.68 -2.12
N THR A 78 12.35 4.50 -2.11
CA THR A 78 12.08 3.71 -3.32
C THR A 78 10.85 4.29 -4.01
N THR A 79 10.92 4.48 -5.33
CA THR A 79 9.81 5.01 -6.13
C THR A 79 9.36 3.99 -7.19
N PRO A 80 8.04 3.82 -7.45
CA PRO A 80 6.94 4.53 -6.79
C PRO A 80 6.73 4.12 -5.33
N ALA A 81 7.09 2.89 -4.95
CA ALA A 81 7.01 2.41 -3.58
C ALA A 81 7.90 1.18 -3.32
N ASP A 82 8.17 0.89 -2.04
CA ASP A 82 8.65 -0.42 -1.62
C ASP A 82 7.50 -1.44 -1.66
N VAL A 83 7.60 -2.39 -2.60
CA VAL A 83 6.54 -3.35 -2.95
C VAL A 83 7.07 -4.77 -3.03
N ARG A 84 6.17 -5.72 -2.82
CA ARG A 84 6.34 -7.18 -2.95
C ARG A 84 6.12 -7.66 -4.37
N PHE A 85 6.19 -6.78 -5.37
CA PHE A 85 6.05 -7.21 -6.77
C PHE A 85 7.16 -8.18 -7.17
N GLY A 86 8.38 -8.06 -6.65
CA GLY A 86 9.48 -8.96 -7.05
C GLY A 86 9.41 -10.38 -6.46
N ASP A 87 8.73 -10.55 -5.32
CA ASP A 87 8.87 -11.76 -4.49
C ASP A 87 7.55 -12.26 -3.87
N GLY A 88 6.46 -11.50 -3.97
CA GLY A 88 5.13 -11.86 -3.51
C GLY A 88 4.45 -12.89 -4.43
N PRO A 89 3.53 -13.72 -3.89
CA PRO A 89 2.74 -14.62 -4.71
C PRO A 89 1.81 -13.81 -5.61
N ARG A 90 1.72 -14.17 -6.89
CA ARG A 90 0.79 -13.54 -7.84
C ARG A 90 -0.62 -14.02 -7.57
N LEU A 91 -1.58 -13.11 -7.59
CA LEU A 91 -3.00 -13.48 -7.64
C LEU A 91 -3.35 -14.05 -9.01
N ASP A 92 -4.38 -14.91 -9.06
CA ASP A 92 -4.85 -15.49 -10.30
C ASP A 92 -5.52 -14.44 -11.19
N ASP A 93 -5.32 -14.55 -12.50
CA ASP A 93 -5.90 -13.66 -13.49
C ASP A 93 -7.42 -13.88 -13.59
N LEU A 94 -8.20 -12.84 -13.35
CA LEU A 94 -9.58 -12.77 -13.82
C LEU A 94 -9.60 -12.28 -15.27
N TYR A 95 -8.73 -11.33 -15.59
CA TYR A 95 -8.43 -10.87 -16.93
C TYR A 95 -7.00 -10.33 -16.97
N ASN A 96 -6.18 -10.82 -17.89
CA ASN A 96 -4.82 -10.34 -18.08
C ASN A 96 -4.38 -10.57 -19.54
N GLU A 97 -4.11 -9.47 -20.23
CA GLU A 97 -3.68 -9.51 -21.63
C GLU A 97 -2.29 -10.13 -21.82
N CYS A 98 -1.42 -10.03 -20.83
CA CYS A 98 -0.04 -10.48 -20.86
C CYS A 98 0.07 -12.01 -20.78
N THR A 99 -0.82 -12.64 -20.02
CA THR A 99 -0.89 -14.11 -19.90
C THR A 99 -1.86 -14.72 -20.92
N GLY A 100 -2.65 -13.90 -21.61
CA GLY A 100 -3.67 -14.34 -22.57
C GLY A 100 -4.99 -14.77 -21.92
N VAL A 101 -5.13 -14.63 -20.60
CA VAL A 101 -6.38 -14.89 -19.88
C VAL A 101 -7.38 -13.77 -20.19
N ARG A 102 -8.32 -14.01 -21.10
CA ARG A 102 -9.28 -12.99 -21.58
C ARG A 102 -10.72 -13.51 -21.60
N PRO A 103 -11.31 -13.90 -20.45
CA PRO A 103 -12.69 -14.37 -20.43
C PRO A 103 -13.65 -13.25 -20.80
N ALA A 104 -14.77 -13.57 -21.46
CA ALA A 104 -15.75 -12.58 -21.89
C ALA A 104 -16.61 -12.07 -20.72
N GLY A 105 -16.65 -12.84 -19.63
CA GLY A 105 -17.29 -12.46 -18.38
C GLY A 105 -17.21 -13.58 -17.33
N PRO A 106 -17.88 -13.42 -16.18
CA PRO A 106 -17.75 -14.31 -15.04
C PRO A 106 -18.13 -15.78 -15.31
N SER A 107 -19.00 -16.04 -16.29
CA SER A 107 -19.42 -17.40 -16.67
C SER A 107 -18.30 -18.26 -17.26
N ASP A 108 -17.24 -17.62 -17.75
CA ASP A 108 -16.12 -18.29 -18.42
C ASP A 108 -15.00 -18.66 -17.43
N VAL A 109 -15.17 -18.34 -16.14
CA VAL A 109 -14.16 -18.50 -15.10
C VAL A 109 -14.55 -19.67 -14.20
N ASP A 110 -13.71 -20.71 -14.16
CA ASP A 110 -13.87 -21.83 -13.21
C ASP A 110 -13.28 -21.47 -11.84
N VAL A 111 -14.06 -20.75 -11.05
CA VAL A 111 -13.67 -20.33 -9.69
C VAL A 111 -13.32 -21.53 -8.80
N ALA A 112 -13.96 -22.69 -9.00
CA ALA A 112 -13.74 -23.85 -8.15
C ALA A 112 -12.37 -24.50 -8.39
N ALA A 113 -11.80 -24.33 -9.57
CA ALA A 113 -10.47 -24.81 -9.93
C ALA A 113 -9.32 -23.97 -9.37
N LEU A 114 -9.59 -22.75 -8.90
CA LEU A 114 -8.57 -21.87 -8.34
C LEU A 114 -8.00 -22.44 -7.03
N PRO A 115 -6.68 -22.32 -6.81
CA PRO A 115 -6.05 -22.70 -5.55
C PRO A 115 -6.61 -21.89 -4.39
N ILE A 116 -6.56 -22.46 -3.18
CA ILE A 116 -6.95 -21.78 -1.95
C ILE A 116 -5.67 -21.44 -1.18
N THR A 117 -5.43 -20.15 -0.95
CA THR A 117 -4.40 -19.68 -0.02
C THR A 117 -4.86 -19.91 1.41
N GLU A 118 -4.15 -20.72 2.17
CA GLU A 118 -4.48 -21.01 3.57
C GLU A 118 -3.93 -19.87 4.47
N VAL A 119 -4.82 -19.03 5.03
CA VAL A 119 -4.48 -17.99 6.00
C VAL A 119 -4.75 -18.49 7.42
N ASP A 120 -5.97 -18.98 7.67
CA ASP A 120 -6.37 -19.63 8.93
C ASP A 120 -7.01 -20.99 8.63
N ALA A 121 -6.40 -22.07 9.11
CA ALA A 121 -6.83 -23.44 8.78
C ALA A 121 -8.28 -23.78 9.23
N ASP A 122 -8.78 -23.11 10.27
CA ASP A 122 -10.15 -23.26 10.78
C ASP A 122 -11.11 -22.18 10.27
N GLY A 123 -10.73 -21.47 9.21
CA GLY A 123 -11.52 -20.44 8.56
C GLY A 123 -12.47 -20.93 7.46
N ASP A 124 -13.25 -19.99 6.94
CA ASP A 124 -14.10 -20.20 5.77
C ASP A 124 -13.36 -19.84 4.49
N VAL A 125 -13.71 -20.51 3.38
CA VAL A 125 -13.17 -20.16 2.06
C VAL A 125 -13.91 -18.95 1.52
N ILE A 126 -13.16 -17.88 1.27
CA ILE A 126 -13.63 -16.64 0.68
C ILE A 126 -13.09 -16.52 -0.74
N THR A 127 -13.95 -16.13 -1.68
CA THR A 127 -13.55 -15.70 -3.02
C THR A 127 -13.53 -14.17 -3.06
N GLY A 128 -12.43 -13.59 -3.52
CA GLY A 128 -12.30 -12.16 -3.76
C GLY A 128 -12.15 -11.84 -5.25
N TYR A 129 -12.76 -10.75 -5.71
CA TYR A 129 -12.51 -10.13 -7.01
C TYR A 129 -11.93 -8.74 -6.78
N LEU A 130 -10.80 -8.43 -7.42
CA LEU A 130 -10.09 -7.18 -7.18
C LEU A 130 -9.66 -6.55 -8.50
N PHE A 131 -9.73 -5.23 -8.58
CA PHE A 131 -9.23 -4.41 -9.67
C PHE A 131 -8.53 -3.18 -9.11
N GLY A 132 -7.33 -2.91 -9.63
CA GLY A 132 -6.53 -1.73 -9.33
C GLY A 132 -6.23 -0.91 -10.59
N ASP A 133 -6.23 0.40 -10.42
CA ASP A 133 -5.63 1.38 -11.31
C ASP A 133 -4.50 2.04 -10.47
N ASN A 134 -3.27 1.49 -10.40
CA ASN A 134 -2.75 0.33 -11.13
C ASN A 134 -2.48 -0.90 -10.26
N TYR A 135 -1.67 -0.79 -9.21
CA TYR A 135 -1.13 -1.95 -8.49
C TYR A 135 -1.68 -2.08 -7.07
N PHE A 136 -1.77 -3.33 -6.60
CA PHE A 136 -2.12 -3.59 -5.21
C PHE A 136 -1.48 -4.86 -4.62
N GLU A 137 -1.46 -4.91 -3.29
CA GLU A 137 -1.04 -6.06 -2.48
C GLU A 137 -2.12 -6.37 -1.46
N LEU A 138 -2.67 -7.58 -1.48
CA LEU A 138 -3.72 -8.02 -0.57
C LEU A 138 -3.14 -8.78 0.63
N PHE A 139 -3.40 -8.26 1.81
CA PHE A 139 -3.15 -8.91 3.09
C PHE A 139 -4.49 -9.29 3.74
N VAL A 140 -4.56 -10.52 4.23
CA VAL A 140 -5.72 -11.01 4.99
C VAL A 140 -5.22 -11.52 6.33
N ASN A 141 -5.78 -11.00 7.43
CA ASN A 141 -5.36 -11.30 8.80
C ASN A 141 -3.83 -11.18 9.02
N GLY A 142 -3.17 -10.23 8.32
CA GLY A 142 -1.71 -10.04 8.37
C GLY A 142 -0.88 -11.00 7.51
N THR A 143 -1.51 -11.86 6.72
CA THR A 143 -0.82 -12.72 5.74
C THR A 143 -0.93 -12.11 4.35
N LEU A 144 0.20 -11.93 3.66
CA LEU A 144 0.21 -11.57 2.24
C LEU A 144 -0.42 -12.71 1.43
N VAL A 145 -1.64 -12.52 0.96
CA VAL A 145 -2.36 -13.49 0.13
C VAL A 145 -1.83 -13.44 -1.29
N GLY A 146 -1.52 -12.24 -1.78
CA GLY A 146 -0.84 -12.06 -3.04
C GLY A 146 -0.86 -10.63 -3.53
N VAL A 147 -0.20 -10.44 -4.66
CA VAL A 147 -0.02 -9.16 -5.32
C VAL A 147 -0.64 -9.18 -6.71
N ASP A 148 -1.01 -8.00 -7.19
CA ASP A 148 -1.42 -7.82 -8.57
C ASP A 148 -0.31 -8.33 -9.53
N PRO A 149 -0.62 -9.19 -10.51
CA PRO A 149 0.34 -9.67 -11.49
C PRO A 149 0.80 -8.61 -12.50
N VAL A 150 0.15 -7.44 -12.58
CA VAL A 150 0.55 -6.33 -13.46
C VAL A 150 0.72 -5.06 -12.63
N PRO A 151 1.92 -4.46 -12.60
CA PRO A 151 2.18 -3.30 -11.74
C PRO A 151 1.67 -1.98 -12.33
N TYR A 152 1.55 -1.88 -13.65
CA TYR A 152 1.22 -0.61 -14.29
C TYR A 152 0.23 -0.79 -15.44
N THR A 153 0.71 -1.22 -16.62
CA THR A 153 -0.17 -1.52 -17.77
C THR A 153 0.31 -2.74 -18.53
N PRO A 154 -0.57 -3.45 -19.27
CA PRO A 154 -2.01 -3.20 -19.44
C PRO A 154 -2.81 -3.43 -18.15
N PHE A 155 -3.96 -2.77 -18.04
CA PHE A 155 -4.88 -3.02 -16.94
C PHE A 155 -5.36 -4.47 -16.90
N ASN A 156 -5.43 -5.04 -15.70
CA ASN A 156 -5.87 -6.40 -15.42
C ASN A 156 -6.92 -6.40 -14.30
N SER A 157 -7.54 -7.55 -14.10
CA SER A 157 -8.32 -7.82 -12.89
C SER A 157 -7.93 -9.18 -12.34
N THR A 158 -8.10 -9.36 -11.04
CA THR A 158 -7.68 -10.57 -10.34
C THR A 158 -8.85 -11.23 -9.64
N ILE A 159 -8.69 -12.53 -9.42
CA ILE A 159 -9.56 -13.35 -8.60
C ILE A 159 -8.69 -14.14 -7.62
N VAL A 160 -9.19 -14.36 -6.41
CA VAL A 160 -8.47 -15.12 -5.40
C VAL A 160 -9.41 -15.96 -4.58
N ARG A 161 -8.92 -17.08 -4.07
CA ARG A 161 -9.56 -17.82 -2.98
C ARG A 161 -8.60 -17.97 -1.83
N PHE A 162 -9.07 -17.68 -0.63
CA PHE A 162 -8.30 -17.88 0.59
C PHE A 162 -9.20 -18.43 1.70
N ARG A 163 -8.59 -19.10 2.68
CA ARG A 163 -9.29 -19.54 3.89
C ARG A 163 -8.90 -18.65 5.06
N ALA A 164 -9.85 -17.93 5.64
CA ALA A 164 -9.60 -17.04 6.77
C ALA A 164 -10.69 -17.15 7.85
N LYS A 165 -10.28 -16.93 9.09
CA LYS A 165 -11.16 -16.98 10.26
C LYS A 165 -11.69 -15.59 10.56
N ARG A 166 -12.99 -15.52 10.87
CA ARG A 166 -13.64 -14.27 11.31
C ARG A 166 -13.23 -13.87 12.74
N PRO A 167 -13.22 -12.56 13.06
CA PRO A 167 -13.39 -11.43 12.13
C PRO A 167 -12.21 -11.35 11.14
N ILE A 168 -12.50 -11.02 9.88
CA ILE A 168 -11.50 -10.98 8.81
C ILE A 168 -11.02 -9.55 8.62
N SER A 169 -9.73 -9.31 8.85
CA SER A 169 -9.06 -8.06 8.51
C SER A 169 -8.57 -8.12 7.07
N TYR A 170 -9.01 -7.16 6.27
CA TYR A 170 -8.52 -6.92 4.91
C TYR A 170 -7.64 -5.67 4.95
N ALA A 171 -6.41 -5.81 4.48
CA ALA A 171 -5.47 -4.70 4.34
C ALA A 171 -4.89 -4.73 2.93
N VAL A 172 -4.84 -3.56 2.28
CA VAL A 172 -4.40 -3.44 0.90
C VAL A 172 -3.42 -2.29 0.79
N LYS A 173 -2.22 -2.58 0.25
CA LYS A 173 -1.31 -1.54 -0.22
C LYS A 173 -1.65 -1.27 -1.67
N LEU A 174 -1.82 0.00 -2.01
CA LEU A 174 -2.24 0.46 -3.32
C LEU A 174 -1.18 1.41 -3.87
N VAL A 175 -0.87 1.29 -5.15
CA VAL A 175 0.13 2.13 -5.83
C VAL A 175 -0.42 2.60 -7.17
N ASP A 176 -0.48 3.92 -7.34
CA ASP A 176 -0.55 4.58 -8.64
C ASP A 176 0.86 4.62 -9.23
N TRP A 177 1.10 3.85 -10.28
CA TRP A 177 2.46 3.58 -10.75
C TRP A 177 2.91 4.67 -11.72
N GLU A 178 4.09 5.22 -11.48
CA GLU A 178 4.64 6.30 -12.30
C GLU A 178 5.58 5.77 -13.41
N GLU A 179 5.48 6.33 -14.63
CA GLU A 179 6.48 6.09 -15.69
C GLU A 179 7.73 6.97 -15.48
N ASN A 180 7.54 8.17 -14.92
CA ASN A 180 8.64 9.08 -14.59
C ASN A 180 9.01 8.93 -13.11
N ALA A 181 9.92 8.00 -12.82
CA ALA A 181 10.34 7.67 -11.45
C ALA A 181 10.68 8.92 -10.61
N GLY A 182 10.00 9.07 -9.46
CA GLY A 182 10.16 10.16 -8.49
C GLY A 182 9.23 11.36 -8.69
N LEU A 183 8.48 11.44 -9.81
CA LEU A 183 7.66 12.60 -10.14
C LEU A 183 6.16 12.39 -9.92
N GLY A 184 5.65 11.16 -9.91
CA GLY A 184 4.23 10.84 -9.94
C GLY A 184 3.58 11.09 -11.29
N THR A 185 4.38 11.23 -12.36
CA THR A 185 3.88 11.55 -13.69
C THR A 185 4.15 10.45 -14.69
N GLU A 186 3.43 10.54 -15.79
CA GLU A 186 3.43 9.57 -16.85
C GLU A 186 3.28 10.25 -18.22
N ARG A 187 3.67 9.56 -19.30
CA ARG A 187 3.50 10.11 -20.65
C ARG A 187 2.13 9.76 -21.24
N LEU A 188 1.23 10.74 -21.34
CA LEU A 188 -0.05 10.57 -22.03
C LEU A 188 -0.04 11.30 -23.38
N GLY A 189 0.08 10.52 -24.46
CA GLY A 189 0.15 11.08 -25.82
C GLY A 189 1.35 12.01 -25.99
N ALA A 190 1.09 13.30 -26.20
CA ALA A 190 2.10 14.34 -26.35
C ALA A 190 2.50 15.04 -25.03
N ASP A 191 1.79 14.75 -23.93
CA ASP A 191 2.10 15.29 -22.61
C ASP A 191 3.06 14.33 -21.88
N PRO A 192 4.34 14.70 -21.67
CA PRO A 192 5.30 13.85 -20.96
C PRO A 192 5.13 13.90 -19.42
N TRP A 193 4.29 14.80 -18.89
CA TRP A 193 4.16 15.08 -17.46
C TRP A 193 2.72 14.92 -16.96
N HIS A 194 1.95 14.05 -17.58
CA HIS A 194 0.57 13.79 -17.19
C HIS A 194 0.54 13.18 -15.78
N ALA A 195 -0.33 13.67 -14.90
CA ALA A 195 -0.59 13.00 -13.63
C ALA A 195 -1.71 11.98 -13.87
N GLY A 196 -1.40 10.69 -13.68
CA GLY A 196 -2.36 9.61 -13.81
C GLY A 196 -3.46 9.69 -12.76
N ASP A 197 -4.53 8.93 -12.98
CA ASP A 197 -5.57 8.69 -11.99
C ASP A 197 -5.47 7.26 -11.46
N ALA A 198 -5.73 7.14 -10.15
CA ALA A 198 -5.73 5.86 -9.47
C ALA A 198 -7.14 5.30 -9.26
N GLY A 199 -7.23 4.13 -8.63
CA GLY A 199 -8.48 3.64 -8.07
C GLY A 199 -8.42 2.18 -7.65
N PHE A 200 -9.18 1.81 -6.63
CA PHE A 200 -9.27 0.43 -6.20
C PHE A 200 -10.72 0.02 -5.92
N VAL A 201 -11.10 -1.17 -6.39
CA VAL A 201 -12.41 -1.75 -6.11
C VAL A 201 -12.27 -3.25 -5.86
N ALA A 202 -12.96 -3.74 -4.83
CA ALA A 202 -12.97 -5.15 -4.51
C ALA A 202 -14.31 -5.61 -3.91
N SER A 203 -14.62 -6.88 -4.15
CA SER A 203 -15.73 -7.58 -3.49
C SER A 203 -15.28 -8.96 -3.04
N PHE A 204 -15.85 -9.40 -1.92
CA PHE A 204 -15.53 -10.68 -1.30
C PHE A 204 -16.82 -11.45 -1.00
N SER A 205 -16.76 -12.77 -1.10
CA SER A 205 -17.93 -13.64 -0.95
C SER A 205 -18.49 -13.72 0.48
N ASP A 206 -17.81 -13.14 1.47
CA ASP A 206 -18.35 -12.93 2.82
C ASP A 206 -19.26 -11.69 2.93
N GLY A 207 -19.44 -10.94 1.83
CA GLY A 207 -20.23 -9.71 1.78
C GLY A 207 -19.41 -8.43 1.96
N THR A 208 -18.10 -8.54 2.22
CA THR A 208 -17.22 -7.38 2.30
C THR A 208 -17.04 -6.78 0.90
N VAL A 209 -17.21 -5.47 0.80
CA VAL A 209 -17.01 -4.70 -0.44
C VAL A 209 -16.28 -3.40 -0.12
N THR A 210 -15.53 -2.87 -1.08
CA THR A 210 -14.94 -1.52 -0.96
C THR A 210 -16.06 -0.47 -0.93
N ASN A 211 -16.03 0.40 0.09
CA ASN A 211 -16.97 1.50 0.29
C ASN A 211 -16.36 2.53 1.27
N ASP A 212 -17.13 3.53 1.69
CA ASP A 212 -16.69 4.60 2.59
C ASP A 212 -16.51 4.18 4.07
N SER A 213 -16.80 2.92 4.42
CA SER A 213 -16.49 2.37 5.75
C SER A 213 -15.04 1.93 5.89
N TRP A 214 -14.31 1.75 4.77
CA TRP A 214 -12.89 1.44 4.79
C TRP A 214 -12.09 2.64 5.33
N ARG A 215 -10.99 2.35 6.02
CA ARG A 215 -9.95 3.32 6.36
C ARG A 215 -8.96 3.40 5.22
N ALA A 216 -8.51 4.60 4.86
CA ALA A 216 -7.50 4.78 3.83
C ALA A 216 -6.58 5.97 4.16
N GLN A 217 -5.27 5.81 4.00
CA GLN A 217 -4.28 6.86 4.26
C GLN A 217 -3.20 6.86 3.17
N THR A 218 -2.75 8.05 2.77
CA THR A 218 -1.69 8.22 1.78
C THR A 218 -0.30 8.28 2.43
N PHE A 219 0.69 7.69 1.76
CA PHE A 219 2.09 7.59 2.18
C PHE A 219 3.07 8.10 1.13
N SER A 220 2.59 8.43 -0.07
CA SER A 220 3.34 9.12 -1.11
C SER A 220 2.39 10.06 -1.84
N ILE A 221 2.79 11.32 -2.05
CA ILE A 221 1.96 12.31 -2.75
C ILE A 221 2.80 13.04 -3.81
N ALA A 222 2.48 12.85 -5.08
CA ALA A 222 3.15 13.48 -6.22
C ALA A 222 2.25 13.47 -7.47
N PRO A 223 2.47 14.31 -8.49
CA PRO A 223 3.39 15.44 -8.54
C PRO A 223 2.85 16.64 -7.76
N LEU A 224 3.69 17.38 -7.05
CA LEU A 224 3.32 18.64 -6.40
C LEU A 224 4.13 19.81 -6.97
N SER A 225 3.48 20.96 -7.15
CA SER A 225 4.18 22.21 -7.51
C SER A 225 4.82 22.84 -6.27
N ASP A 226 4.16 22.73 -5.12
CA ASP A 226 4.66 23.17 -3.82
C ASP A 226 4.32 22.10 -2.75
N PRO A 227 5.29 21.63 -1.95
CA PRO A 227 5.02 20.76 -0.79
C PRO A 227 3.99 21.31 0.20
N ALA A 228 3.75 22.63 0.21
CA ALA A 228 2.72 23.28 1.01
C ALA A 228 1.29 23.05 0.53
N ASP A 229 1.10 22.47 -0.67
CA ASP A 229 -0.23 22.10 -1.21
C ASP A 229 -0.87 20.93 -0.43
N VAL A 230 -0.09 20.26 0.43
CA VAL A 230 -0.57 19.20 1.34
C VAL A 230 -0.61 19.73 2.77
N VAL A 231 -1.75 19.53 3.43
CA VAL A 231 -1.98 19.97 4.81
C VAL A 231 -2.02 18.76 5.74
N GLU A 232 -1.07 18.67 6.68
CA GLU A 232 -1.14 17.66 7.75
C GLU A 232 -2.10 18.08 8.86
N ARG A 233 -3.05 17.21 9.21
CA ARG A 233 -4.00 17.41 10.33
C ARG A 233 -3.94 16.20 11.27
N GLY A 234 -3.07 16.27 12.28
CA GLY A 234 -2.72 15.08 13.05
C GLY A 234 -2.01 14.08 12.13
N ASN A 235 -2.56 12.88 12.00
CA ASN A 235 -2.01 11.83 11.14
C ASN A 235 -2.58 11.82 9.72
N VAL A 236 -3.51 12.73 9.39
CA VAL A 236 -4.10 12.84 8.05
C VAL A 236 -3.21 13.70 7.16
N HIS A 237 -2.87 13.18 5.98
CA HIS A 237 -2.16 13.92 4.92
C HIS A 237 -3.18 14.38 3.87
N ASP A 238 -3.67 15.62 3.98
CA ASP A 238 -4.77 16.12 3.14
C ASP A 238 -4.23 16.82 1.88
N SER A 239 -4.41 16.16 0.74
CA SER A 239 -4.04 16.62 -0.60
C SER A 239 -5.25 17.10 -1.42
N SER A 240 -6.43 17.24 -0.81
CA SER A 240 -7.67 17.57 -1.54
C SER A 240 -7.63 18.94 -2.23
N ALA A 241 -6.78 19.85 -1.76
CA ALA A 241 -6.57 21.18 -2.33
C ALA A 241 -5.42 21.23 -3.36
N ALA A 242 -4.66 20.13 -3.54
CA ALA A 242 -3.55 20.08 -4.48
C ALA A 242 -4.06 20.13 -5.92
N GLY A 243 -3.73 21.21 -6.62
CA GLY A 243 -4.16 21.46 -7.99
C GLY A 243 -3.33 20.72 -9.05
N PRO A 244 -3.58 21.01 -10.34
CA PRO A 244 -2.73 20.53 -11.44
C PRO A 244 -1.27 20.96 -11.25
N SER A 245 -0.34 20.09 -11.63
CA SER A 245 1.09 20.31 -11.38
C SER A 245 1.77 20.80 -12.66
N GLY A 246 2.24 22.05 -12.65
CA GLY A 246 2.91 22.71 -13.79
C GLY A 246 4.44 22.66 -13.71
N CYS A 247 4.97 21.76 -12.89
CA CYS A 247 6.38 21.72 -12.48
C CYS A 247 7.29 20.88 -13.40
N ALA A 248 6.73 20.15 -14.37
CA ALA A 248 7.47 19.30 -15.30
C ALA A 248 8.44 18.35 -14.56
N ASP A 249 9.72 18.32 -14.96
CA ASP A 249 10.79 17.50 -14.36
C ASP A 249 11.26 17.98 -12.96
N ARG A 250 10.61 18.99 -12.38
CA ARG A 250 10.95 19.57 -11.08
C ARG A 250 9.83 19.48 -10.07
N CYS A 251 8.88 18.58 -10.28
CA CYS A 251 7.81 18.32 -9.31
C CYS A 251 8.37 17.77 -8.01
N PHE A 252 7.68 18.10 -6.92
CA PHE A 252 7.95 17.57 -5.60
C PHE A 252 7.13 16.31 -5.36
N ALA A 253 7.66 15.45 -4.50
CA ALA A 253 6.91 14.37 -3.87
C ALA A 253 7.06 14.46 -2.35
N LEU A 254 5.97 14.17 -1.64
CA LEU A 254 5.97 13.95 -0.20
C LEU A 254 5.95 12.47 0.10
N HIS A 255 6.74 12.06 1.07
CA HIS A 255 6.83 10.67 1.51
C HIS A 255 6.64 10.56 3.01
N TYR A 256 5.92 9.53 3.43
CA TYR A 256 5.66 9.24 4.83
C TYR A 256 6.03 7.79 5.12
N PRO A 257 6.67 7.51 6.28
CA PRO A 257 7.05 6.15 6.61
C PRO A 257 5.80 5.28 6.80
N VAL A 258 5.74 4.15 6.10
CA VAL A 258 4.70 3.15 6.32
C VAL A 258 4.85 2.55 7.72
N PRO A 259 3.80 2.55 8.56
CA PRO A 259 3.88 2.02 9.91
C PRO A 259 4.24 0.52 9.90
N THR A 260 5.15 0.11 10.78
CA THR A 260 5.45 -1.31 10.93
C THR A 260 4.23 -2.08 11.43
N GLY A 261 3.91 -3.20 10.77
CA GLY A 261 2.76 -4.03 11.12
C GLY A 261 1.41 -3.42 10.77
N TRP A 262 1.37 -2.41 9.88
CA TRP A 262 0.14 -1.81 9.36
C TRP A 262 -0.81 -2.84 8.73
N ASP A 263 -0.30 -3.99 8.29
CA ASP A 263 -1.03 -5.09 7.66
C ASP A 263 -1.61 -6.09 8.67
N ALA A 264 -1.16 -6.06 9.94
CA ALA A 264 -1.58 -7.00 10.97
C ALA A 264 -3.08 -6.88 11.30
N ALA A 265 -3.70 -7.99 11.67
CA ALA A 265 -5.13 -8.01 12.04
C ALA A 265 -5.47 -7.08 13.22
N ALA A 266 -4.54 -6.90 14.15
CA ALA A 266 -4.72 -6.10 15.36
C ALA A 266 -4.23 -4.65 15.23
N PHE A 267 -3.84 -4.20 14.03
CA PHE A 267 -3.39 -2.82 13.81
C PHE A 267 -4.56 -1.85 14.06
N ASP A 268 -4.29 -0.80 14.85
CA ASP A 268 -5.25 0.26 15.14
C ASP A 268 -5.18 1.34 14.05
N ASP A 269 -6.17 1.34 13.17
CA ASP A 269 -6.35 2.32 12.10
C ASP A 269 -7.42 3.37 12.43
N SER A 270 -7.78 3.50 13.72
CA SER A 270 -8.85 4.43 14.15
C SER A 270 -8.54 5.90 13.90
N ASP A 271 -7.27 6.25 13.72
CA ASP A 271 -6.80 7.59 13.38
C ASP A 271 -6.67 7.85 11.87
N TRP A 272 -6.88 6.82 11.02
CA TRP A 272 -6.92 6.99 9.58
C TRP A 272 -8.27 7.56 9.12
N PRO A 273 -8.28 8.41 8.09
CA PRO A 273 -9.53 8.90 7.53
C PRO A 273 -10.27 7.75 6.84
N THR A 274 -11.59 7.91 6.72
CA THR A 274 -12.40 7.02 5.89
C THR A 274 -12.03 7.22 4.42
N ALA A 275 -12.10 6.15 3.64
CA ALA A 275 -11.88 6.19 2.21
C ALA A 275 -12.86 7.16 1.52
N ARG A 276 -12.39 7.78 0.44
CA ARG A 276 -13.24 8.58 -0.45
C ARG A 276 -13.73 7.73 -1.60
N LEU A 277 -14.96 8.01 -2.01
CA LEU A 277 -15.63 7.30 -3.10
C LEU A 277 -15.40 8.04 -4.42
N TYR A 278 -15.10 7.26 -5.45
CA TYR A 278 -14.97 7.73 -6.82
C TYR A 278 -15.92 6.95 -7.74
N SER A 279 -16.40 7.63 -8.78
CA SER A 279 -17.20 7.01 -9.83
C SER A 279 -16.32 6.34 -10.88
N GLU A 280 -16.87 5.37 -11.61
CA GLU A 280 -16.20 4.71 -12.74
C GLU A 280 -15.71 5.71 -13.79
N ALA A 281 -16.41 6.82 -13.97
CA ALA A 281 -16.03 7.88 -14.90
C ALA A 281 -14.85 8.72 -14.39
N GLN A 282 -14.67 8.85 -13.07
CA GLN A 282 -13.54 9.55 -12.48
C GLN A 282 -12.25 8.72 -12.51
N VAL A 283 -12.37 7.39 -12.46
CA VAL A 283 -11.25 6.42 -12.56
C VAL A 283 -10.97 6.02 -14.02
N GLY A 284 -11.78 6.47 -14.99
CA GLY A 284 -11.51 6.18 -16.41
C GLY A 284 -11.64 4.71 -16.85
N VAL A 285 -12.28 3.84 -16.07
CA VAL A 285 -12.33 2.37 -16.34
C VAL A 285 -13.19 1.96 -17.53
N SER A 286 -12.64 2.05 -18.73
CA SER A 286 -13.31 1.68 -19.99
C SER A 286 -12.84 0.34 -20.59
N TYR A 287 -11.82 -0.28 -19.99
CA TYR A 287 -11.14 -1.47 -20.51
C TYR A 287 -11.87 -2.78 -20.18
N SER A 288 -11.65 -3.83 -20.99
CA SER A 288 -12.27 -5.15 -20.79
C SER A 288 -11.94 -5.80 -19.45
N ALA A 289 -10.74 -5.54 -18.90
CA ALA A 289 -10.32 -6.04 -17.59
C ALA A 289 -11.32 -5.74 -16.48
N TYR A 290 -11.95 -4.56 -16.54
CA TYR A 290 -13.00 -4.16 -15.62
C TYR A 290 -14.40 -4.40 -16.20
N GLN A 291 -14.67 -3.97 -17.45
CA GLN A 291 -16.01 -3.97 -18.01
C GLN A 291 -16.63 -5.37 -18.17
N ASN A 292 -15.83 -6.40 -18.47
CA ASN A 292 -16.31 -7.77 -18.56
C ASN A 292 -16.79 -8.31 -17.20
N PHE A 293 -16.26 -7.76 -16.09
CA PHE A 293 -16.49 -8.24 -14.73
C PHE A 293 -17.15 -7.20 -13.82
N ARG A 294 -17.65 -6.10 -14.38
CA ARG A 294 -18.33 -5.01 -13.65
C ARG A 294 -19.41 -5.50 -12.69
N GLY A 295 -20.09 -6.61 -13.01
CA GLY A 295 -21.06 -7.27 -12.15
C GLY A 295 -20.49 -7.86 -10.85
N GLN A 296 -19.23 -8.31 -10.84
CA GLN A 296 -18.53 -8.77 -9.63
C GLN A 296 -18.13 -7.60 -8.72
N PHE A 297 -18.00 -6.38 -9.26
CA PHE A 297 -17.65 -5.18 -8.52
C PHE A 297 -18.90 -4.39 -8.14
N VAL A 298 -19.30 -3.42 -8.96
CA VAL A 298 -20.45 -2.54 -8.72
C VAL A 298 -21.75 -3.34 -8.62
N GLY A 299 -21.87 -4.45 -9.35
CA GLY A 299 -23.04 -5.34 -9.24
C GLY A 299 -23.16 -6.04 -7.87
N ALA A 300 -22.05 -6.23 -7.15
CA ALA A 300 -22.01 -6.71 -5.77
C ALA A 300 -22.16 -5.58 -4.73
N GLY A 301 -22.25 -4.33 -5.17
CA GLY A 301 -22.34 -3.15 -4.29
C GLY A 301 -20.99 -2.52 -3.94
N ALA A 302 -19.89 -2.95 -4.55
CA ALA A 302 -18.59 -2.33 -4.36
C ALA A 302 -18.50 -0.97 -5.06
N GLN A 303 -17.74 -0.06 -4.46
CA GLN A 303 -17.46 1.28 -4.98
C GLN A 303 -15.94 1.48 -5.07
N PHE A 304 -15.50 2.28 -6.04
CA PHE A 304 -14.09 2.66 -6.09
C PHE A 304 -13.73 3.51 -4.88
N ILE A 305 -12.63 3.14 -4.22
CA ILE A 305 -12.08 3.83 -3.07
C ILE A 305 -10.68 4.36 -3.36
N TRP A 306 -10.36 5.50 -2.74
CA TRP A 306 -9.01 6.04 -2.60
C TRP A 306 -8.95 6.96 -1.35
N THR A 307 -8.00 7.89 -1.31
CA THR A 307 -7.86 8.94 -0.30
C THR A 307 -8.42 10.28 -0.79
N SER A 308 -7.96 11.41 -0.26
CA SER A 308 -8.47 12.75 -0.61
C SER A 308 -8.28 13.14 -2.08
N ASN A 309 -7.29 12.56 -2.77
CA ASN A 309 -6.94 12.93 -4.13
C ASN A 309 -6.60 11.71 -4.99
N LEU A 310 -7.46 11.42 -5.97
CA LEU A 310 -7.32 10.29 -6.90
C LEU A 310 -6.07 10.40 -7.80
N VAL A 311 -5.55 11.60 -7.98
CA VAL A 311 -4.54 11.93 -9.01
C VAL A 311 -3.16 12.18 -8.40
N LYS A 312 -3.08 12.36 -7.08
CA LYS A 312 -1.84 12.78 -6.39
C LYS A 312 -1.37 11.80 -5.35
N ASP A 313 -2.28 11.05 -4.75
CA ASP A 313 -1.94 10.19 -3.62
C ASP A 313 -1.44 8.85 -4.16
N ASN A 314 -0.14 8.74 -4.48
CA ASN A 314 0.39 7.63 -5.26
C ASN A 314 0.60 6.34 -4.48
N VAL A 315 0.72 6.41 -3.15
CA VAL A 315 0.82 5.20 -2.31
C VAL A 315 -0.22 5.31 -1.22
N VAL A 316 -1.17 4.38 -1.21
CA VAL A 316 -2.27 4.36 -0.24
C VAL A 316 -2.29 3.03 0.48
N LEU A 317 -2.55 3.06 1.79
CA LEU A 317 -2.90 1.87 2.55
C LEU A 317 -4.36 1.94 2.91
N ALA A 318 -5.12 0.89 2.58
CA ALA A 318 -6.54 0.78 2.86
C ALA A 318 -6.83 -0.43 3.75
N ARG A 319 -7.75 -0.30 4.71
CA ARG A 319 -8.07 -1.34 5.68
C ARG A 319 -9.56 -1.40 6.01
N THR A 320 -10.05 -2.60 6.30
CA THR A 320 -11.35 -2.83 6.94
C THR A 320 -11.31 -4.13 7.75
N THR A 321 -12.25 -4.27 8.69
CA THR A 321 -12.47 -5.53 9.40
C THR A 321 -13.92 -5.95 9.25
N SER A 322 -14.13 -7.11 8.63
CA SER A 322 -15.42 -7.74 8.49
C SER A 322 -15.73 -8.60 9.72
N PRO A 323 -16.93 -8.47 10.33
CA PRO A 323 -17.31 -9.23 11.51
C PRO A 323 -17.43 -10.74 11.24
#